data_AF-A0A7C0YG75-F1
#
_entry.id   AF-A0A7C0YG75-F1
#
_cell.length_a   1.000
_cell.length_b   1.000
_cell.length_c   1.000
_cell.angle_alpha   90.00
_cell.angle_beta   90.00
_cell.angle_gamma   90.00
#
_symmetry.space_group_name_H-M   'P 1'
#
loop_
_entity.id
_entity.type
_entity.pdbx_description
1 polymer ?
#
loop_
_entity_poly.entity_id
_entity_poly.type
_entity_poly.pdbx_seq_one_letter_code
_entity_poly.pdbx_strand_id
1 'polypeptide(L)' 'MSWMAKLYETYEAGMALDLSDEEPLMPISHTLQNAHINIVIDGDGNFKRASVLEKTQIVLPATEKSAGRSSGEA' A
#
# COMPACT_ATOMS: atom_id res chain seq x y z
N MET A 1 11.48 23.04 17.74
CA MET A 1 10.85 22.20 16.70
C MET A 1 11.90 21.31 16.07
N SER A 2 11.91 20.01 16.40
CA SER A 2 12.79 19.05 15.72
C SER A 2 12.28 18.79 14.31
N TRP A 3 13.17 18.35 13.42
CA TRP A 3 12.82 18.04 12.02
C TRP A 3 11.73 16.97 11.93
N MET A 4 11.75 15.97 12.81
CA MET A 4 10.76 14.87 12.83
C MET A 4 9.35 15.38 13.12
N ALA A 5 9.21 16.31 14.08
CA ALA A 5 7.90 16.91 14.39
C ALA A 5 7.33 17.67 13.19
N LYS A 6 8.18 18.41 12.44
CA LYS A 6 7.76 19.11 11.22
C LYS A 6 7.30 18.15 10.11
N LEU A 7 7.96 17.00 9.94
CA LEU A 7 7.54 15.99 8.96
C LEU A 7 6.18 15.40 9.32
N TYR A 8 5.97 15.08 10.61
CA TYR A 8 4.69 14.60 11.10
C TYR A 8 3.57 15.63 10.86
N GLU A 9 3.77 16.89 11.25
CA GLU A 9 2.79 17.97 11.02
C GLU A 9 2.46 18.17 9.54
N THR A 10 3.47 18.03 8.67
CA THR A 10 3.27 18.13 7.21
C THR A 10 2.40 16.99 6.68
N TYR A 11 2.63 15.76 7.18
CA TYR A 11 1.82 14.60 6.80
C TYR A 11 0.35 14.77 7.21
N GLU A 12 0.11 15.13 8.48
CA GLU A 12 -1.25 15.35 9.00
C GLU A 12 -1.98 16.45 8.23
N ALA A 13 -1.30 17.56 7.94
CA ALA A 13 -1.87 18.64 7.13
C ALA A 13 -2.20 18.19 5.70
N GLY A 14 -1.32 17.38 5.10
CA GLY A 14 -1.55 16.80 3.77
C GLY A 14 -2.76 15.86 3.74
N MET A 15 -2.96 15.08 4.81
CA MET A 15 -4.09 14.14 4.89
C MET A 15 -5.46 14.80 5.03
N ALA A 16 -5.49 16.08 5.43
CA ALA A 16 -6.71 16.88 5.46
C ALA A 16 -7.02 17.56 4.11
N LEU A 17 -6.10 17.49 3.13
CA LEU A 17 -6.33 18.03 1.79
C LEU A 17 -7.18 17.07 0.95
N ASP A 18 -8.03 17.65 0.11
CA ASP A 18 -8.77 16.92 -0.92
C ASP A 18 -7.83 16.65 -2.12
N LEU A 19 -7.03 15.60 -1.99
CA LEU A 19 -6.08 15.18 -3.02
C LEU A 19 -6.81 14.34 -4.07
N SER A 20 -6.31 14.37 -5.32
CA SER A 20 -6.87 13.52 -6.36
C SER A 20 -6.64 12.04 -6.04
N ASP A 21 -7.58 11.19 -6.47
CA ASP A 21 -7.45 9.73 -6.38
C ASP A 21 -6.26 9.19 -7.20
N GLU A 22 -5.67 10.00 -8.08
CA GLU A 22 -4.53 9.64 -8.91
C GLU A 22 -3.19 9.67 -8.15
N GLU A 23 -3.06 10.56 -7.14
CA GLU A 23 -1.85 10.69 -6.33
C GLU A 23 -2.18 10.78 -4.83
N PRO A 24 -2.78 9.72 -4.25
CA PRO A 24 -3.13 9.73 -2.84
C PRO A 24 -1.87 9.72 -1.98
N LEU A 25 -1.92 10.42 -0.84
CA LEU A 25 -0.92 10.25 0.21
C LEU A 25 -0.96 8.82 0.74
N MET A 26 0.22 8.21 0.87
CA MET A 26 0.33 6.86 1.38
C MET A 26 -0.08 6.80 2.86
N PRO A 27 -1.02 5.91 3.23
CA PRO A 27 -1.34 5.68 4.62
C PRO A 27 -0.13 5.11 5.39
N ILE A 28 -0.07 5.40 6.68
CA ILE A 28 0.94 4.83 7.57
C ILE A 28 0.86 3.29 7.53
N SER A 29 2.02 2.63 7.55
CA SER A 29 2.13 1.16 7.52
C SER A 29 1.51 0.51 6.27
N HIS A 30 1.55 1.19 5.13
CA HIS A 30 1.17 0.62 3.83
C HIS A 30 2.32 0.70 2.83
N THR A 31 2.26 -0.15 1.81
CA THR A 31 3.23 -0.20 0.71
C THR A 31 2.53 -0.29 -0.63
N LEU A 32 3.18 0.29 -1.65
CA LEU A 32 2.77 0.09 -3.05
C LEU A 32 3.36 -1.20 -3.57
N GLN A 33 2.53 -2.05 -4.17
CA GLN A 33 2.96 -3.27 -4.82
C GLN A 33 2.33 -3.39 -6.20
N ASN A 34 3.05 -3.99 -7.14
CA ASN A 34 2.53 -4.30 -8.47
C ASN A 34 1.80 -5.65 -8.43
N ALA A 35 0.49 -5.61 -8.60
CA ALA A 35 -0.34 -6.79 -8.73
C ALA A 35 -0.47 -7.21 -10.20
N HIS A 36 -0.28 -8.50 -10.45
CA HIS A 36 -0.35 -9.10 -11.79
C HIS A 36 -1.55 -10.05 -11.93
N ILE A 37 -1.99 -10.67 -10.84
CA ILE A 37 -3.12 -11.60 -10.80
C ILE A 37 -3.95 -11.30 -9.56
N ASN A 38 -5.26 -11.20 -9.71
CA ASN A 38 -6.21 -11.18 -8.61
C ASN A 38 -6.88 -12.55 -8.48
N ILE A 39 -6.82 -13.14 -7.29
CA ILE A 39 -7.48 -14.42 -6.96
C ILE A 39 -8.50 -14.16 -5.87
N VAL A 40 -9.72 -14.65 -6.06
CA VAL A 40 -10.81 -14.53 -5.08
C VAL A 40 -11.16 -15.92 -4.55
N ILE A 41 -11.14 -16.04 -3.23
CA ILE A 41 -11.57 -17.22 -2.46
C ILE A 41 -12.73 -16.85 -1.53
N ASP A 42 -13.56 -17.81 -1.14
CA ASP A 42 -14.53 -17.61 -0.05
C ASP A 42 -13.94 -17.90 1.33
N GLY A 43 -14.75 -17.69 2.37
CA GLY A 43 -14.35 -17.91 3.76
C GLY A 43 -14.00 -19.36 4.11
N ASP A 44 -14.45 -20.32 3.31
CA ASP A 44 -14.10 -21.75 3.45
C ASP A 44 -12.85 -22.13 2.64
N GLY A 45 -12.26 -21.16 1.92
CA GLY A 45 -11.07 -21.36 1.10
C GLY A 45 -11.36 -21.89 -0.31
N ASN A 46 -12.62 -21.95 -0.75
CA ASN A 46 -12.94 -22.39 -2.10
C ASN A 46 -12.61 -21.31 -3.12
N PHE A 47 -11.96 -21.70 -4.21
CA PHE A 47 -11.70 -20.83 -5.35
C PHE A 47 -13.01 -20.34 -5.98
N LYS A 48 -13.09 -19.02 -6.24
CA LYS A 48 -14.23 -18.40 -6.95
C LYS A 48 -13.86 -17.94 -8.34
N ARG A 49 -12.78 -17.17 -8.49
CA ARG A 49 -12.33 -16.63 -9.78
C ARG A 49 -10.88 -16.15 -9.73
N ALA A 50 -10.29 -16.00 -10.91
CA ALA A 50 -9.02 -15.34 -11.11
C ALA A 50 -9.10 -14.38 -12.32
N SER A 51 -8.36 -13.28 -12.25
CA SER A 51 -8.19 -12.35 -13.37
C SER A 51 -6.75 -11.87 -13.45
N VAL A 52 -6.24 -11.72 -14.67
CA VAL A 52 -4.95 -11.07 -14.91
C VAL A 52 -5.15 -9.56 -14.82
N LEU A 53 -4.25 -8.87 -14.14
CA LEU A 53 -4.22 -7.42 -14.02
C LEU A 53 -3.10 -6.87 -14.90
N GLU A 54 -3.36 -5.79 -15.62
CA GLU A 54 -2.34 -5.07 -16.36
C GLU A 54 -1.56 -4.18 -15.39
N LYS A 55 -0.39 -4.66 -14.95
CA LYS A 55 0.61 -3.98 -14.10
C LYS A 55 -0.02 -2.93 -13.17
N THR A 56 -0.93 -3.39 -12.30
CA THR A 56 -1.74 -2.50 -11.47
C THR A 56 -1.02 -2.25 -10.16
N GLN A 57 -0.80 -0.97 -9.80
CA GLN A 57 -0.30 -0.61 -8.47
C GLN A 57 -1.43 -0.67 -7.45
N ILE A 58 -1.20 -1.37 -6.35
CA ILE A 58 -2.13 -1.47 -5.24
C ILE A 58 -1.46 -1.07 -3.94
N VAL A 59 -2.24 -0.46 -3.05
CA VAL A 59 -1.83 -0.10 -1.70
C VAL A 59 -2.21 -1.25 -0.75
N LEU A 60 -1.22 -1.82 -0.06
CA LEU A 60 -1.41 -2.92 0.87
C LEU A 60 -0.86 -2.57 2.25
N PRO A 61 -1.57 -2.94 3.34
CA PRO A 61 -1.01 -2.83 4.67
C PRO A 61 0.22 -3.75 4.79
N ALA A 62 1.26 -3.26 5.44
CA ALA A 62 2.50 -3.99 5.62
C ALA A 62 3.13 -3.65 6.98
N THR A 63 3.69 -4.69 7.61
CA THR A 63 4.63 -4.48 8.73
C THR A 63 5.95 -3.92 8.21
N GLU A 64 6.75 -3.30 9.07
CA GLU A 64 8.10 -2.83 8.70
C GLU A 64 8.96 -3.95 8.08
N LYS A 65 8.88 -5.16 8.66
CA LYS A 65 9.57 -6.35 8.15
C LYS A 65 9.10 -6.75 6.74
N SER A 66 7.81 -6.59 6.46
CA SER A 66 7.23 -6.90 5.14
C SER A 66 7.54 -5.82 4.11
N ALA A 67 7.62 -4.55 4.54
CA ALA A 67 7.83 -3.40 3.66
C ALA A 67 9.23 -3.35 3.05
N GLY A 68 10.25 -3.84 3.78
CA GLY A 68 11.64 -3.87 3.31
C GLY A 68 11.99 -5.03 2.36
N ARG A 69 11.05 -5.91 2.00
CA ARG A 69 11.33 -7.08 1.16
C ARG A 69 11.38 -6.72 -0.33
N SER A 70 12.40 -5.97 -0.73
CA SER A 70 12.85 -5.92 -2.13
C SER A 70 13.87 -7.04 -2.32
N SER A 71 13.43 -8.21 -2.81
CA SER A 71 14.28 -9.33 -3.29
C SER A 71 15.71 -9.38 -2.72
N GLY A 72 15.86 -9.83 -1.47
CA GLY A 72 17.16 -9.87 -0.81
C GLY A 72 17.12 -10.56 0.55
N GLU A 73 16.79 -11.86 0.56
CA GLU A 73 17.38 -12.77 1.55
C GLU A 73 18.49 -13.53 0.79
N ALA A 74 19.73 -13.36 1.25
CA ALA A 74 20.85 -14.25 1.00
C ALA A 74 20.88 -15.32 2.08
#